data_AF-A0A1I6KA48-F1
#
_entry.id   AF-A0A1I6KA48-F1
#
_cell.length_a   1.000
_cell.length_b   1.000
_cell.length_c   1.000
_cell.angle_alpha   90.00
_cell.angle_beta   90.00
_cell.angle_gamma   90.00
#
_symmetry.space_group_name_H-M   'P 1'
#
loop_
_entity.id
_entity.type
_entity.pdbx_description
1 polymer ?
#
loop_
_entity_poly.entity_id
_entity_poly.type
_entity_poly.pdbx_seq_one_letter_code
_entity_poly.pdbx_strand_id
1 'polypeptide(L)'
;MSLAQTLIDPDLDQLAATFAASAAQDASAALRAWEDGLAQLDAPMRETAHRLAEARLAWPARLALNATPEGSVVLRQWAADRQQRPALPRLPFLSQRAAYQYCASLVQQRGSRQAANALRQGRLLVLGLRRDTSTLVNKGRGSYDDHIVVLNGWQRRGSVAFFPGNTEPSAQYAHRAQLKAGKPIDDRYKGVAFKKASLVAGEDVNADGLKDAGRLRAGTYFFKEKPDGFLDARAFRSTENQTVERDTDGDGRFLLNDAARIDSKLVGRTMYIHWGGADNVPVVNTWSAGCQTIPRNHYGSFLSAVGRNPSFFYVLIDGQ
;
A
#
# COMPACT_ATOMS: atom_id res chain seq x y z
N MET A 1 32.11 -5.82 -17.37
CA MET A 1 32.36 -6.52 -16.09
C MET A 1 31.06 -6.50 -15.29
N SER A 2 30.39 -7.65 -15.20
CA SER A 2 29.14 -7.81 -14.44
C SER A 2 29.50 -8.04 -12.97
N LEU A 3 29.17 -7.09 -12.11
CA LEU A 3 29.10 -7.35 -10.67
C LEU A 3 27.82 -8.14 -10.44
N ALA A 4 27.94 -9.46 -10.39
CA ALA A 4 26.95 -10.29 -9.72
C ALA A 4 26.95 -9.85 -8.24
N GLN A 5 26.06 -8.91 -7.90
CA GLN A 5 25.62 -8.77 -6.52
C GLN A 5 24.99 -10.12 -6.17
N THR A 6 25.73 -10.93 -5.40
CA THR A 6 25.19 -12.10 -4.75
C THR A 6 23.99 -11.62 -3.97
N LEU A 7 22.78 -11.90 -4.47
CA LEU A 7 21.56 -11.66 -3.71
C LEU A 7 21.68 -12.48 -2.44
N ILE A 8 22.02 -11.81 -1.34
CA ILE A 8 21.79 -12.37 -0.02
C ILE A 8 20.28 -12.59 0.02
N ASP A 9 19.87 -13.85 0.04
CA ASP A 9 18.51 -14.27 0.30
C ASP A 9 18.49 -14.70 1.76
N PRO A 10 18.39 -13.78 2.73
CA PRO A 10 18.43 -14.14 4.14
C PRO A 10 17.11 -14.80 4.55
N ASP A 11 17.17 -15.78 5.45
CA ASP A 11 15.95 -16.30 6.08
C ASP A 11 15.56 -15.42 7.27
N LEU A 12 14.89 -14.29 6.99
CA LEU A 12 14.52 -13.32 8.04
C LEU A 12 13.48 -13.88 9.01
N ASP A 13 12.62 -14.79 8.56
CA ASP A 13 11.67 -15.48 9.43
C ASP A 13 12.38 -16.37 10.44
N GLN A 14 13.38 -17.15 10.00
CA GLN A 14 14.17 -17.97 10.91
C GLN A 14 15.00 -17.11 11.87
N LEU A 15 15.65 -16.04 11.37
CA LEU A 15 16.40 -15.10 12.19
C LEU A 15 15.51 -14.49 13.29
N ALA A 16 14.32 -14.01 12.92
CA ALA A 16 13.33 -13.46 13.84
C ALA A 16 12.79 -14.48 14.85
N ALA A 17 12.57 -15.73 14.42
CA ALA A 17 12.12 -16.80 15.30
C ALA A 17 13.17 -17.17 16.35
N THR A 18 14.43 -17.32 15.94
CA THR A 18 15.55 -17.58 16.84
C THR A 18 15.71 -16.47 17.87
N PHE A 19 15.68 -15.20 17.44
CA PHE A 19 15.75 -14.06 18.35
C PHE A 19 14.62 -14.07 19.38
N ALA A 20 13.37 -14.23 18.92
CA ALA A 20 12.21 -14.20 19.81
C ALA A 20 12.21 -15.35 20.84
N ALA A 21 12.71 -16.53 20.45
CA ALA A 21 12.83 -17.68 21.36
C ALA A 21 13.91 -17.49 22.42
N SER A 22 15.06 -16.92 22.04
CA SER A 22 16.20 -16.73 22.94
C SER A 22 16.06 -15.52 23.87
N ALA A 23 15.34 -14.47 23.43
CA ALA A 23 15.23 -13.21 24.17
C ALA A 23 14.61 -13.34 25.58
N ALA A 24 13.76 -14.35 25.82
CA ALA A 24 13.21 -14.61 27.14
C ALA A 24 14.19 -15.31 28.10
N GLN A 25 15.22 -15.98 27.56
CA GLN A 25 16.20 -16.77 28.33
C GLN A 25 17.43 -15.92 28.65
N ASP A 26 17.97 -15.23 27.64
CA ASP A 26 19.12 -14.34 27.77
C ASP A 26 18.97 -13.19 26.75
N ALA A 27 18.45 -12.06 27.22
CA ALA A 27 18.18 -10.89 26.39
C ALA A 27 19.48 -10.31 25.79
N SER A 28 20.57 -10.25 26.56
CA SER A 28 21.84 -9.66 26.12
C SER A 28 22.56 -10.54 25.10
N ALA A 29 22.53 -11.85 25.24
CA ALA A 29 23.04 -12.76 24.21
C ALA A 29 22.16 -12.75 22.94
N ALA A 30 20.84 -12.72 23.11
CA ALA A 30 19.90 -12.65 21.98
C ALA A 30 20.08 -11.37 21.16
N LEU A 31 20.29 -10.21 21.82
CA LEU A 31 20.55 -8.94 21.14
C LEU A 31 21.87 -8.94 20.36
N ARG A 32 22.96 -9.46 20.93
CA ARG A 32 24.23 -9.59 20.21
C ARG A 32 24.09 -10.46 18.96
N ALA A 33 23.49 -11.65 19.11
CA ALA A 33 23.24 -12.54 17.97
C ALA A 33 22.30 -11.92 16.93
N TRP A 34 21.34 -11.09 17.36
CA TRP A 34 20.47 -10.33 16.46
C TRP A 34 21.26 -9.31 15.65
N GLU A 35 22.06 -8.46 16.30
CA GLU A 35 22.89 -7.45 15.64
C GLU A 35 23.86 -8.08 14.64
N ASP A 36 24.51 -9.19 15.01
CA ASP A 36 25.38 -9.96 14.12
C ASP A 36 24.63 -10.46 12.88
N GLY A 37 23.42 -11.00 13.08
CA GLY A 37 22.56 -11.46 11.99
C GLY A 37 22.05 -10.36 11.06
N LEU A 38 21.97 -9.12 11.56
CA LEU A 38 21.58 -7.94 10.78
C LEU A 38 22.74 -7.27 10.04
N ALA A 39 24.00 -7.55 10.41
CA ALA A 39 25.17 -6.79 9.97
C ALA A 39 25.34 -6.72 8.45
N GLN A 40 24.87 -7.74 7.71
CA GLN A 40 24.99 -7.83 6.25
C GLN A 40 23.72 -7.40 5.50
N LEU A 41 22.68 -6.99 6.21
CA LEU A 41 21.39 -6.62 5.62
C LEU A 41 21.36 -5.14 5.27
N ASP A 42 20.77 -4.82 4.11
CA ASP A 42 20.43 -3.45 3.76
C ASP A 42 19.31 -2.89 4.67
N ALA A 43 19.05 -1.58 4.58
CA ALA A 43 18.05 -0.94 5.45
C ALA A 43 16.64 -1.57 5.31
N PRO A 44 16.07 -1.79 4.10
CA PRO A 44 14.76 -2.43 3.95
C PRO A 44 14.68 -3.84 4.56
N MET A 45 15.74 -4.66 4.43
CA MET A 45 15.75 -6.00 5.00
C MET A 45 15.95 -5.98 6.53
N ARG A 46 16.74 -5.05 7.08
CA ARG A 46 16.85 -4.85 8.54
C ARG A 46 15.51 -4.47 9.15
N GLU A 47 14.81 -3.51 8.55
CA GLU A 47 13.46 -3.15 9.03
C GLU A 47 12.47 -4.31 8.92
N THR A 48 12.59 -5.11 7.86
CA THR A 48 11.76 -6.32 7.68
C THR A 48 12.02 -7.32 8.80
N ALA A 49 13.29 -7.57 9.12
CA ALA A 49 13.69 -8.42 10.23
C ALA A 49 13.13 -7.89 11.56
N HIS A 50 13.25 -6.58 11.82
CA HIS A 50 12.68 -5.94 13.02
C HIS A 50 11.16 -6.18 13.13
N ARG A 51 10.41 -5.95 12.05
CA ARG A 51 8.95 -6.19 12.02
C ARG A 51 8.61 -7.65 12.30
N LEU A 52 9.34 -8.59 11.70
CA LEU A 52 9.13 -10.03 11.88
C LEU A 52 9.47 -10.49 13.30
N ALA A 53 10.54 -9.95 13.91
CA ALA A 53 10.93 -10.23 15.28
C ALA A 53 9.91 -9.66 16.27
N GLU A 54 9.52 -8.39 16.09
CA GLU A 54 8.54 -7.73 16.93
C GLU A 54 7.21 -8.50 16.97
N ALA A 55 6.74 -8.98 15.81
CA ALA A 55 5.49 -9.75 15.69
C ALA A 55 5.53 -11.10 16.42
N ARG A 56 6.73 -11.62 16.72
CA ARG A 56 6.95 -12.91 17.38
C ARG A 56 7.27 -12.78 18.87
N LEU A 57 7.67 -11.60 19.34
CA LEU A 57 8.02 -11.39 20.73
C LEU A 57 6.82 -11.60 21.67
N ALA A 58 6.87 -12.69 22.43
CA ALA A 58 5.98 -12.96 23.54
C ALA A 58 6.24 -12.00 24.72
N TRP A 59 5.27 -11.88 25.62
CA TRP A 59 5.36 -11.00 26.78
C TRP A 59 6.62 -11.21 27.65
N PRO A 60 7.03 -12.45 28.00
CA PRO A 60 8.24 -12.66 28.78
C PRO A 60 9.52 -12.14 28.08
N ALA A 61 9.63 -12.36 26.77
CA ALA A 61 10.76 -11.86 25.98
C ALA A 61 10.79 -10.32 25.93
N ARG A 62 9.62 -9.67 25.83
CA ARG A 62 9.51 -8.20 25.88
C ARG A 62 9.96 -7.65 27.23
N LEU A 63 9.56 -8.29 28.33
CA LEU A 63 9.98 -7.90 29.67
C LEU A 63 11.50 -8.06 29.86
N ALA A 64 12.06 -9.20 29.43
CA ALA A 64 13.50 -9.46 29.52
C ALA A 64 14.32 -8.42 28.73
N LEU A 65 13.91 -8.11 27.49
CA LEU A 65 14.55 -7.07 26.68
C LEU A 65 14.45 -5.70 27.34
N ASN A 66 13.27 -5.32 27.84
CA ASN A 66 13.06 -4.03 28.47
C ASN A 66 13.82 -3.83 29.79
N ALA A 67 14.23 -4.93 30.45
CA ALA A 67 15.06 -4.88 31.65
C ALA A 67 16.54 -4.55 31.36
N THR A 68 16.97 -4.61 30.10
CA THR A 68 18.33 -4.24 29.67
C THR A 68 18.34 -2.86 29.02
N PRO A 69 19.38 -2.02 29.23
CA PRO A 69 19.49 -0.73 28.56
C PRO A 69 19.37 -0.83 27.03
N GLU A 70 20.12 -1.75 26.41
CA GLU A 70 20.17 -1.96 24.96
C GLU A 70 18.83 -2.46 24.42
N GLY A 71 18.23 -3.46 25.07
CA GLY A 71 16.93 -3.99 24.66
C GLY A 71 15.81 -2.96 24.77
N SER A 72 15.84 -2.10 25.79
CA SER A 72 14.87 -1.00 25.93
C SER A 72 14.98 0.01 24.77
N VAL A 73 16.20 0.29 24.29
CA VAL A 73 16.44 1.17 23.14
C VAL A 73 15.87 0.54 21.87
N VAL A 74 16.16 -0.74 21.63
CA VAL A 74 15.65 -1.47 20.46
C VAL A 74 14.11 -1.50 20.42
N LEU A 75 13.46 -1.79 21.56
CA LEU A 75 12.00 -1.79 21.64
C LEU A 75 11.39 -0.40 21.38
N ARG A 76 12.02 0.67 21.86
CA ARG A 76 11.60 2.06 21.57
C ARG A 76 11.79 2.38 20.08
N GLN A 77 12.91 1.97 19.48
CA GLN A 77 13.16 2.18 18.06
C GLN A 77 12.10 1.48 17.21
N TRP A 78 11.79 0.22 17.48
CA TRP A 78 10.75 -0.51 16.73
C TRP A 78 9.36 0.12 16.87
N ALA A 79 9.04 0.64 18.07
CA ALA A 79 7.81 1.38 18.28
C ALA A 79 7.77 2.70 17.48
N ALA A 80 8.91 3.39 17.34
CA ALA A 80 9.03 4.60 16.52
C ALA A 80 8.96 4.28 15.02
N ASP A 81 9.61 3.22 14.56
CA ASP A 81 9.57 2.74 13.16
C ASP A 81 8.13 2.42 12.73
N ARG A 82 7.30 1.92 13.65
CA ARG A 82 5.86 1.72 13.40
C ARG A 82 5.12 3.02 13.10
N GLN A 83 5.58 4.18 13.54
CA GLN A 83 4.92 5.45 13.22
C GLN A 83 5.36 6.02 11.87
N GLN A 84 6.52 5.58 11.36
CA GLN A 84 7.06 6.08 10.09
C GLN A 84 6.44 5.35 8.89
N ARG A 85 6.39 6.01 7.73
CA ARG A 85 6.07 5.34 6.46
C ARG A 85 7.22 4.37 6.12
N PRO A 86 6.96 3.12 5.73
CA PRO A 86 8.01 2.19 5.35
C PRO A 86 8.65 2.61 4.03
N ALA A 87 9.97 2.41 3.90
CA ALA A 87 10.65 2.55 2.62
C ALA A 87 10.11 1.51 1.63
N LEU A 88 9.81 1.94 0.40
CA LEU A 88 9.38 1.04 -0.69
C LEU A 88 10.58 0.70 -1.57
N PRO A 89 11.29 -0.43 -1.34
CA PRO A 89 12.44 -0.79 -2.13
C PRO A 89 12.02 -1.04 -3.59
N ARG A 90 13.00 -1.11 -4.48
CA ARG A 90 12.74 -1.57 -5.85
C ARG A 90 12.50 -3.09 -5.81
N LEU A 91 11.23 -3.45 -5.60
CA LEU A 91 10.76 -4.83 -5.36
C LEU A 91 11.19 -5.88 -6.41
N PRO A 92 11.37 -5.56 -7.71
CA PRO A 92 11.87 -6.53 -8.70
C PRO A 92 13.30 -7.05 -8.43
N PHE A 93 14.06 -6.42 -7.53
CA PHE A 93 15.44 -6.82 -7.20
C PHE A 93 15.55 -7.62 -5.89
N LEU A 94 14.43 -8.03 -5.28
CA LEU A 94 14.45 -8.95 -4.15
C LEU A 94 14.22 -10.40 -4.63
N SER A 95 14.79 -11.37 -3.91
CA SER A 95 14.39 -12.78 -4.08
C SER A 95 12.89 -12.94 -3.78
N GLN A 96 12.26 -14.00 -4.29
CA GLN A 96 10.85 -14.30 -3.98
C GLN A 96 10.61 -14.42 -2.46
N ARG A 97 11.53 -15.02 -1.72
CA ARG A 97 11.44 -15.14 -0.26
C ARG A 97 11.57 -13.79 0.43
N ALA A 98 12.60 -13.00 0.10
CA ALA A 98 12.81 -11.68 0.69
C ALA A 98 11.63 -10.73 0.39
N ALA A 99 11.11 -10.78 -0.84
CA ALA A 99 9.94 -10.03 -1.24
C ALA A 99 8.68 -10.45 -0.47
N TYR A 100 8.45 -11.76 -0.30
CA TYR A 100 7.35 -12.27 0.51
C TYR A 100 7.50 -11.84 1.97
N GLN A 101 8.67 -12.00 2.57
CA GLN A 101 8.97 -11.62 3.95
C GLN A 101 8.78 -10.12 4.19
N TYR A 102 9.25 -9.28 3.26
CA TYR A 102 9.02 -7.84 3.28
C TYR A 102 7.52 -7.51 3.33
N CYS A 103 6.74 -7.99 2.36
CA CYS A 103 5.30 -7.71 2.30
C CYS A 103 4.52 -8.34 3.47
N ALA A 104 4.87 -9.56 3.88
CA ALA A 104 4.25 -10.24 5.02
C ALA A 104 4.50 -9.46 6.32
N SER A 105 5.72 -8.95 6.53
CA SER A 105 6.07 -8.13 7.70
C SER A 105 5.25 -6.83 7.76
N LEU A 106 4.96 -6.24 6.60
CA LEU A 106 4.10 -5.05 6.50
C LEU A 106 2.65 -5.36 6.85
N VAL A 107 2.09 -6.48 6.39
CA VAL A 107 0.74 -6.92 6.80
C VAL A 107 0.67 -7.15 8.32
N GLN A 108 1.69 -7.77 8.91
CA GLN A 108 1.72 -8.02 10.35
C GLN A 108 1.75 -6.71 11.16
N GLN A 109 2.50 -5.71 10.70
CA GLN A 109 2.66 -4.44 11.42
C GLN A 109 1.51 -3.44 11.14
N ARG A 110 0.99 -3.39 9.91
CA ARG A 110 0.06 -2.34 9.42
C ARG A 110 -1.35 -2.84 9.12
N GLY A 111 -1.51 -4.15 8.93
CA GLY A 111 -2.81 -4.76 8.72
C GLY A 111 -3.63 -4.82 10.00
N SER A 112 -4.94 -5.00 9.85
CA SER A 112 -5.81 -5.38 10.96
C SER A 112 -5.40 -6.73 11.56
N ARG A 113 -5.82 -7.02 12.79
CA ARG A 113 -5.61 -8.34 13.42
C ARG A 113 -6.16 -9.47 12.54
N GLN A 114 -7.28 -9.24 11.85
CA GLN A 114 -7.91 -10.20 10.96
C GLN A 114 -7.06 -10.46 9.70
N ALA A 115 -6.45 -9.42 9.11
CA ALA A 115 -5.52 -9.58 8.00
C ALA A 115 -4.24 -10.32 8.43
N ALA A 116 -3.66 -9.96 9.59
CA ALA A 116 -2.51 -10.68 10.14
C ALA A 116 -2.82 -12.17 10.42
N ASN A 117 -4.01 -12.47 10.94
CA ASN A 117 -4.51 -13.86 11.10
C ASN A 117 -4.64 -14.58 9.76
N ALA A 118 -5.21 -13.93 8.76
CA ALA A 118 -5.39 -14.49 7.42
C ALA A 118 -4.04 -14.82 6.77
N LEU A 119 -3.04 -13.95 6.92
CA LEU A 119 -1.67 -14.20 6.48
C LEU A 119 -1.08 -15.45 7.13
N ARG A 120 -1.20 -15.60 8.46
CA ARG A 120 -0.71 -16.80 9.18
C ARG A 120 -1.36 -18.09 8.69
N GLN A 121 -2.64 -18.03 8.33
CA GLN A 121 -3.40 -19.15 7.76
C GLN A 121 -3.05 -19.43 6.28
N GLY A 122 -2.18 -18.63 5.66
CA GLY A 122 -1.84 -18.77 4.24
C GLY A 122 -2.98 -18.39 3.31
N ARG A 123 -3.92 -17.55 3.76
CA ARG A 123 -5.03 -17.04 2.93
C ARG A 123 -4.54 -15.95 1.99
N LEU A 124 -5.24 -15.77 0.88
CA LEU A 124 -5.03 -14.70 -0.09
C LEU A 124 -5.11 -13.32 0.58
N LEU A 125 -4.10 -12.48 0.35
CA LEU A 125 -4.13 -11.05 0.66
C LEU A 125 -3.70 -10.23 -0.56
N VAL A 126 -4.20 -9.01 -0.63
CA VAL A 126 -3.72 -8.00 -1.56
C VAL A 126 -3.19 -6.82 -0.78
N LEU A 127 -2.04 -6.27 -1.17
CA LEU A 127 -1.50 -5.05 -0.60
C LEU A 127 -1.49 -3.96 -1.66
N GLY A 128 -1.71 -2.71 -1.24
CA GLY A 128 -1.37 -1.53 -2.02
C GLY A 128 -0.19 -0.84 -1.35
N LEU A 129 0.95 -0.77 -2.04
CA LEU A 129 2.12 -0.01 -1.59
C LEU A 129 2.12 1.32 -2.33
N ARG A 130 1.55 2.34 -1.68
CA ARG A 130 1.32 3.66 -2.25
C ARG A 130 2.56 4.54 -2.13
N ARG A 131 2.89 5.25 -3.20
CA ARG A 131 3.73 6.44 -3.21
C ARG A 131 2.86 7.69 -3.27
N ASP A 132 3.25 8.70 -2.52
CA ASP A 132 2.51 9.96 -2.45
C ASP A 132 2.77 10.79 -3.71
N THR A 133 1.90 10.63 -4.70
CA THR A 133 2.04 11.23 -6.03
C THR A 133 0.91 12.20 -6.31
N SER A 134 1.25 13.37 -6.87
CA SER A 134 0.25 14.42 -7.10
C SER A 134 -0.81 13.98 -8.09
N THR A 135 -2.06 14.37 -7.89
CA THR A 135 -3.15 14.12 -8.84
C THR A 135 -2.90 14.81 -10.20
N LEU A 136 -2.03 15.83 -10.22
CA LEU A 136 -1.69 16.65 -11.40
C LEU A 136 -0.62 16.01 -12.31
N VAL A 137 0.03 14.91 -11.91
CA VAL A 137 1.07 14.28 -12.73
C VAL A 137 0.58 13.86 -14.11
N ASN A 138 1.48 13.87 -15.10
CA ASN A 138 1.20 13.47 -16.48
C ASN A 138 0.01 14.24 -17.10
N LYS A 139 -0.07 15.55 -16.78
CA LYS A 139 -1.18 16.44 -17.15
C LYS A 139 -2.52 15.94 -16.59
N GLY A 140 -2.48 15.52 -15.34
CA GLY A 140 -3.61 15.00 -14.58
C GLY A 140 -4.06 13.59 -14.94
N ARG A 141 -3.28 12.79 -15.69
CA ARG A 141 -3.64 11.42 -16.09
C ARG A 141 -3.26 10.32 -15.09
N GLY A 142 -2.56 10.69 -14.02
CA GLY A 142 -2.04 9.75 -13.02
C GLY A 142 -0.75 9.04 -13.47
N SER A 143 -0.26 8.17 -12.60
CA SER A 143 0.99 7.43 -12.75
C SER A 143 0.84 6.03 -12.14
N TYR A 144 1.51 5.03 -12.71
CA TYR A 144 1.54 3.65 -12.17
C TYR A 144 2.82 3.39 -11.38
N ASP A 145 3.10 4.22 -10.38
CA ASP A 145 4.30 4.17 -9.54
C ASP A 145 4.08 3.45 -8.20
N ASP A 146 2.84 3.02 -7.92
CA ASP A 146 2.52 2.14 -6.80
C ASP A 146 2.74 0.67 -7.17
N HIS A 147 2.69 -0.19 -6.15
CA HIS A 147 2.62 -1.64 -6.37
C HIS A 147 1.34 -2.21 -5.76
N ILE A 148 0.58 -2.95 -6.56
CA ILE A 148 -0.42 -3.88 -6.06
C ILE A 148 0.24 -5.25 -5.93
N VAL A 149 0.24 -5.80 -4.71
CA VAL A 149 0.93 -7.05 -4.39
C VAL A 149 -0.09 -8.12 -4.02
N VAL A 150 0.05 -9.31 -4.57
CA VAL A 150 -0.76 -10.48 -4.17
C VAL A 150 0.12 -11.41 -3.34
N LEU A 151 -0.27 -11.66 -2.09
CA LEU A 151 0.33 -12.66 -1.21
C LEU A 151 -0.56 -13.90 -1.12
N ASN A 152 0.07 -15.07 -1.05
CA ASN A 152 -0.63 -16.36 -0.99
C ASN A 152 -1.66 -16.47 -2.12
N GLY A 153 -1.19 -16.29 -3.36
CA GLY A 153 -2.03 -16.30 -4.55
C GLY A 153 -2.83 -17.59 -4.66
N TRP A 154 -3.75 -17.63 -5.62
CA TRP A 154 -4.63 -18.78 -5.83
C TRP A 154 -3.86 -20.10 -5.87
N GLN A 155 -4.13 -20.97 -4.87
CA GLN A 155 -3.47 -22.28 -4.68
C GLN A 155 -1.94 -22.21 -4.54
N ARG A 156 -1.38 -21.07 -4.14
CA ARG A 156 0.06 -20.81 -4.04
C ARG A 156 0.42 -20.16 -2.69
N ARG A 157 0.31 -20.93 -1.60
CA ARG A 157 0.73 -20.47 -0.27
C ARG A 157 2.23 -20.09 -0.28
N GLY A 158 2.58 -18.98 0.36
CA GLY A 158 3.95 -18.47 0.40
C GLY A 158 4.40 -17.73 -0.86
N SER A 159 3.53 -17.54 -1.86
CA SER A 159 3.87 -16.81 -3.08
C SER A 159 3.71 -15.30 -2.93
N VAL A 160 4.49 -14.53 -3.70
CA VAL A 160 4.30 -13.09 -3.89
C VAL A 160 4.30 -12.75 -5.39
N ALA A 161 3.36 -11.90 -5.81
CA ALA A 161 3.31 -11.35 -7.16
C ALA A 161 3.10 -9.84 -7.12
N PHE A 162 3.87 -9.11 -7.93
CA PHE A 162 3.85 -7.65 -8.01
C PHE A 162 3.21 -7.19 -9.32
N PHE A 163 2.37 -6.17 -9.22
CA PHE A 163 1.76 -5.51 -10.37
C PHE A 163 1.97 -4.00 -10.22
N PRO A 164 2.34 -3.29 -11.30
CA PRO A 164 2.28 -1.83 -11.30
C PRO A 164 0.85 -1.39 -10.97
N GLY A 165 0.73 -0.31 -10.21
CA GLY A 165 -0.55 0.15 -9.70
C GLY A 165 -0.62 1.66 -9.53
N ASN A 166 -1.85 2.14 -9.39
CA ASN A 166 -2.17 3.52 -9.04
C ASN A 166 -3.27 3.51 -7.98
N THR A 167 -3.04 4.18 -6.87
CA THR A 167 -3.92 4.27 -5.71
C THR A 167 -4.42 5.71 -5.46
N GLU A 168 -3.99 6.65 -6.30
CA GLU A 168 -4.33 8.08 -6.30
C GLU A 168 -5.41 8.41 -7.34
N PRO A 169 -6.29 9.41 -7.12
CA PRO A 169 -7.14 9.92 -8.17
C PRO A 169 -6.33 10.74 -9.19
N SER A 170 -6.80 10.75 -10.42
CA SER A 170 -6.27 11.58 -11.50
C SER A 170 -7.06 12.89 -11.60
N ALA A 171 -6.37 14.01 -11.80
CA ALA A 171 -7.01 15.33 -11.91
C ALA A 171 -7.95 15.46 -13.12
N GLN A 172 -7.97 14.49 -14.05
CA GLN A 172 -8.95 14.48 -15.15
C GLN A 172 -10.41 14.51 -14.67
N TYR A 173 -10.66 13.98 -13.47
CA TYR A 173 -12.00 13.91 -12.87
C TYR A 173 -12.27 15.02 -11.85
N ALA A 174 -11.32 15.93 -11.62
CA ALA A 174 -11.46 16.99 -10.63
C ALA A 174 -12.44 18.07 -11.08
N HIS A 175 -13.25 18.59 -10.15
CA HIS A 175 -14.14 19.73 -10.43
C HIS A 175 -13.32 20.97 -10.77
N ARG A 176 -12.21 21.19 -10.06
CA ARG A 176 -11.27 22.31 -10.26
C ARG A 176 -10.63 22.35 -11.66
N ALA A 177 -10.60 21.22 -12.37
CA ALA A 177 -10.13 21.15 -13.75
C ALA A 177 -11.17 21.60 -14.80
N GLN A 178 -12.45 21.74 -14.42
CA GLN A 178 -13.50 22.18 -15.34
C GLN A 178 -13.30 23.62 -15.78
N LEU A 179 -13.85 23.98 -16.94
CA LEU A 179 -13.69 25.33 -17.48
C LEU A 179 -14.84 26.26 -17.06
N LYS A 180 -14.49 27.45 -16.59
CA LYS A 180 -15.38 28.59 -16.41
C LYS A 180 -14.86 29.76 -17.26
N ALA A 181 -15.69 30.27 -18.17
CA ALA A 181 -15.30 31.30 -19.14
C ALA A 181 -14.01 30.95 -19.94
N GLY A 182 -13.86 29.68 -20.34
CA GLY A 182 -12.74 29.21 -21.16
C GLY A 182 -11.43 28.96 -20.40
N LYS A 183 -11.40 29.15 -19.07
CA LYS A 183 -10.24 28.86 -18.22
C LYS A 183 -10.59 27.81 -17.16
N PRO A 184 -9.64 26.98 -16.68
CA PRO A 184 -9.89 26.14 -15.52
C PRO A 184 -10.44 26.96 -14.36
N ILE A 185 -11.32 26.35 -13.55
CA ILE A 185 -11.82 26.96 -12.31
C ILE A 185 -10.64 27.31 -11.40
N ASP A 186 -9.59 26.49 -11.42
CA ASP A 186 -8.35 26.69 -10.70
C ASP A 186 -7.14 26.68 -11.64
N ASP A 187 -6.35 27.75 -11.63
CA ASP A 187 -5.19 27.92 -12.51
C ASP A 187 -4.13 26.82 -12.35
N ARG A 188 -4.05 26.15 -11.19
CA ARG A 188 -3.15 25.00 -10.96
C ARG A 188 -3.45 23.84 -11.91
N TYR A 189 -4.68 23.75 -12.41
CA TYR A 189 -5.14 22.69 -13.32
C TYR A 189 -4.92 23.04 -14.81
N LYS A 190 -4.20 24.12 -15.11
CA LYS A 190 -3.85 24.48 -16.49
C LYS A 190 -3.12 23.33 -17.19
N GLY A 191 -3.67 22.92 -18.33
CA GLY A 191 -3.10 21.84 -19.15
C GLY A 191 -3.50 20.43 -18.73
N VAL A 192 -4.31 20.27 -17.67
CA VAL A 192 -4.93 18.98 -17.32
C VAL A 192 -5.84 18.52 -18.44
N ALA A 193 -5.73 17.24 -18.81
CA ALA A 193 -6.65 16.61 -19.75
C ALA A 193 -7.97 16.26 -19.05
N PHE A 194 -8.85 17.24 -18.83
CA PHE A 194 -10.08 17.06 -18.06
C PHE A 194 -11.16 16.25 -18.80
N LYS A 195 -12.03 15.59 -18.03
CA LYS A 195 -13.23 14.91 -18.52
C LYS A 195 -14.42 15.87 -18.49
N LYS A 196 -15.45 15.58 -19.29
CA LYS A 196 -16.72 16.32 -19.28
C LYS A 196 -17.34 16.40 -17.88
N ALA A 197 -18.09 17.45 -17.61
CA ALA A 197 -18.70 17.73 -16.30
C ALA A 197 -19.47 16.55 -15.68
N SER A 198 -20.17 15.75 -16.49
CA SER A 198 -20.91 14.56 -16.00
C SER A 198 -20.03 13.42 -15.48
N LEU A 199 -18.71 13.50 -15.67
CA LEU A 199 -17.74 12.55 -15.14
C LEU A 199 -16.92 13.13 -13.99
N VAL A 200 -17.20 14.36 -13.54
CA VAL A 200 -16.55 14.93 -12.36
C VAL A 200 -16.88 14.06 -11.15
N ALA A 201 -15.83 13.63 -10.47
CA ALA A 201 -15.91 12.81 -9.27
C ALA A 201 -15.58 13.64 -8.03
N GLY A 202 -15.91 13.12 -6.87
CA GLY A 202 -15.68 13.78 -5.59
C GLY A 202 -16.96 14.25 -4.93
N GLU A 203 -16.79 14.74 -3.70
CA GLU A 203 -17.85 15.28 -2.84
C GLU A 203 -17.37 16.62 -2.31
N ASP A 204 -18.27 17.60 -2.19
CA ASP A 204 -17.98 18.90 -1.59
C ASP A 204 -18.08 18.75 -0.06
N VAL A 205 -16.95 18.45 0.60
CA VAL A 205 -16.94 18.13 2.03
C VAL A 205 -16.72 19.35 2.92
N ASN A 206 -16.19 20.43 2.34
CA ASN A 206 -15.91 21.68 3.02
C ASN A 206 -16.96 22.78 2.73
N ALA A 207 -17.96 22.48 1.90
CA ALA A 207 -19.06 23.37 1.50
C ALA A 207 -18.59 24.64 0.75
N ASP A 208 -17.53 24.54 -0.04
CA ASP A 208 -17.01 25.64 -0.87
C ASP A 208 -17.64 25.71 -2.27
N GLY A 209 -18.52 24.76 -2.60
CA GLY A 209 -19.19 24.65 -3.90
C GLY A 209 -18.41 23.86 -4.95
N LEU A 210 -17.22 23.35 -4.60
CA LEU A 210 -16.39 22.51 -5.45
C LEU A 210 -16.34 21.09 -4.90
N LYS A 211 -16.22 20.10 -5.80
CA LYS A 211 -16.12 18.71 -5.37
C LYS A 211 -14.67 18.37 -5.12
N ASP A 212 -14.41 17.75 -3.97
CA ASP A 212 -13.08 17.39 -3.53
C ASP A 212 -12.74 15.98 -3.98
N ALA A 213 -11.61 15.87 -4.69
CA ALA A 213 -11.08 14.58 -5.11
C ALA A 213 -10.82 13.70 -3.89
N GLY A 214 -11.03 12.39 -4.02
CA GLY A 214 -10.89 11.45 -2.90
C GLY A 214 -9.89 10.35 -3.21
N ARG A 215 -8.98 10.07 -2.29
CA ARG A 215 -8.13 8.86 -2.31
C ARG A 215 -8.47 7.93 -1.14
N LEU A 216 -8.43 6.61 -1.36
CA LEU A 216 -8.64 5.65 -0.27
C LEU A 216 -7.63 5.87 0.86
N ARG A 217 -8.08 6.00 2.11
CA ARG A 217 -7.18 6.15 3.25
C ARG A 217 -6.40 4.86 3.47
N ALA A 218 -5.11 4.95 3.80
CA ALA A 218 -4.33 3.78 4.21
C ALA A 218 -5.01 3.04 5.37
N GLY A 219 -4.97 1.71 5.34
CA GLY A 219 -5.71 0.86 6.26
C GLY A 219 -6.05 -0.50 5.68
N THR A 220 -6.88 -1.25 6.40
CA THR A 220 -7.32 -2.59 5.99
C THR A 220 -8.78 -2.57 5.60
N TYR A 221 -9.07 -3.13 4.42
CA TYR A 221 -10.41 -3.29 3.87
C TYR A 221 -10.64 -4.74 3.50
N PHE A 222 -11.89 -5.19 3.47
CA PHE A 222 -12.22 -6.52 2.97
C PHE A 222 -12.92 -6.42 1.63
N PHE A 223 -12.32 -7.01 0.59
CA PHE A 223 -12.79 -6.93 -0.78
C PHE A 223 -13.38 -8.27 -1.23
N LYS A 224 -14.42 -8.18 -2.04
CA LYS A 224 -15.00 -9.29 -2.80
C LYS A 224 -15.11 -8.90 -4.26
N GLU A 225 -15.25 -9.90 -5.12
CA GLU A 225 -15.60 -9.69 -6.52
C GLU A 225 -16.90 -8.86 -6.61
N LYS A 226 -16.86 -7.79 -7.39
CA LYS A 226 -18.00 -6.90 -7.60
C LYS A 226 -18.97 -7.61 -8.56
N PRO A 227 -20.25 -7.77 -8.18
CA PRO A 227 -21.29 -8.18 -9.12
C PRO A 227 -21.28 -7.26 -10.34
N ASP A 228 -21.39 -7.86 -11.52
CA ASP A 228 -21.39 -7.19 -12.84
C ASP A 228 -20.07 -6.53 -13.25
N GLY A 229 -19.00 -6.73 -12.47
CA GLY A 229 -17.70 -6.15 -12.79
C GLY A 229 -17.68 -4.62 -12.82
N PHE A 230 -16.68 -4.04 -13.46
CA PHE A 230 -16.57 -2.60 -13.72
C PHE A 230 -15.75 -2.37 -14.99
N LEU A 231 -16.19 -1.43 -15.84
CA LEU A 231 -15.59 -1.17 -17.16
C LEU A 231 -15.42 -2.46 -17.98
N ASP A 232 -16.51 -3.23 -18.09
CA ASP A 232 -16.59 -4.48 -18.87
C ASP A 232 -15.56 -5.57 -18.48
N ALA A 233 -15.06 -5.52 -17.24
CA ALA A 233 -14.13 -6.51 -16.71
C ALA A 233 -14.46 -6.86 -15.26
N ARG A 234 -13.86 -7.95 -14.76
CA ARG A 234 -13.88 -8.28 -13.34
C ARG A 234 -13.30 -7.11 -12.55
N ALA A 235 -13.88 -6.83 -11.38
CA ALA A 235 -13.43 -5.79 -10.48
C ALA A 235 -13.73 -6.21 -9.05
N PHE A 236 -13.12 -5.54 -8.07
CA PHE A 236 -13.29 -5.86 -6.67
C PHE A 236 -13.80 -4.64 -5.91
N ARG A 237 -14.73 -4.87 -4.98
CA ARG A 237 -15.36 -3.83 -4.18
C ARG A 237 -15.26 -4.20 -2.69
N SER A 238 -15.04 -3.19 -1.86
CA SER A 238 -15.13 -3.35 -0.40
C SER A 238 -16.50 -3.86 0.02
N THR A 239 -16.56 -4.77 0.98
CA THR A 239 -17.83 -5.23 1.56
C THR A 239 -18.44 -4.19 2.50
N GLU A 240 -17.60 -3.31 3.05
CA GLU A 240 -17.94 -2.28 4.02
C GLU A 240 -17.71 -0.89 3.44
N ASN A 241 -18.33 0.12 4.06
CA ASN A 241 -18.05 1.52 3.73
C ASN A 241 -16.57 1.84 3.93
N GLN A 242 -16.03 2.58 2.98
CA GLN A 242 -14.64 2.97 2.93
C GLN A 242 -14.45 4.33 3.62
N THR A 243 -13.20 4.66 3.89
CA THR A 243 -12.80 6.01 4.33
C THR A 243 -11.82 6.56 3.30
N VAL A 244 -12.03 7.79 2.89
CA VAL A 244 -11.15 8.50 1.95
C VAL A 244 -10.60 9.77 2.57
N GLU A 245 -9.47 10.18 2.03
CA GLU A 245 -8.89 11.50 2.25
C GLU A 245 -9.32 12.38 1.09
N ARG A 246 -9.69 13.63 1.39
CA ARG A 246 -10.18 14.63 0.44
C ARG A 246 -9.14 15.73 0.27
N ASP A 247 -8.86 16.05 -0.99
CA ASP A 247 -8.03 17.19 -1.40
C ASP A 247 -8.94 18.43 -1.43
N THR A 248 -9.04 19.09 -0.28
CA THR A 248 -10.03 20.14 -0.02
C THR A 248 -9.52 21.52 -0.36
N ASP A 249 -8.20 21.73 -0.30
CA ASP A 249 -7.61 22.95 -0.83
C ASP A 249 -7.36 22.85 -2.35
N GLY A 250 -7.42 21.64 -2.93
CA GLY A 250 -7.35 21.39 -4.36
C GLY A 250 -5.94 21.43 -4.94
N ASP A 251 -4.88 21.37 -4.11
CA ASP A 251 -3.49 21.45 -4.57
C ASP A 251 -2.97 20.18 -5.27
N GLY A 252 -3.81 19.15 -5.35
CA GLY A 252 -3.48 17.87 -5.94
C GLY A 252 -2.65 16.99 -5.02
N ARG A 253 -2.58 17.28 -3.73
CA ARG A 253 -2.03 16.46 -2.65
C ARG A 253 -3.11 16.24 -1.60
N PHE A 254 -2.82 15.33 -0.67
CA PHE A 254 -3.73 14.99 0.42
C PHE A 254 -2.92 15.10 1.71
N LEU A 255 -2.91 16.30 2.29
CA LEU A 255 -2.02 16.70 3.37
C LEU A 255 -2.79 16.90 4.68
N LEU A 256 -2.10 16.90 5.82
CA LEU A 256 -2.76 16.93 7.13
C LEU A 256 -3.48 18.26 7.41
N ASN A 257 -3.14 19.31 6.66
CA ASN A 257 -3.72 20.64 6.72
C ASN A 257 -5.00 20.79 5.88
N ASP A 258 -5.40 19.78 5.09
CA ASP A 258 -6.71 19.75 4.43
C ASP A 258 -7.84 19.81 5.45
N ALA A 259 -8.71 20.82 5.34
CA ALA A 259 -9.86 20.98 6.22
C ALA A 259 -10.89 19.88 5.93
N ALA A 260 -11.49 19.27 6.97
CA ALA A 260 -12.48 18.20 6.79
C ALA A 260 -12.01 17.02 5.89
N ARG A 261 -10.70 16.81 5.77
CA ARG A 261 -10.06 15.80 4.89
C ARG A 261 -10.65 14.41 4.97
N ILE A 262 -11.09 13.97 6.15
CA ILE A 262 -11.50 12.57 6.36
C ILE A 262 -12.98 12.39 6.08
N ASP A 263 -13.28 11.78 4.94
CA ASP A 263 -14.64 11.38 4.58
C ASP A 263 -14.82 9.87 4.80
N SER A 264 -15.66 9.54 5.79
CA SER A 264 -16.08 8.16 6.11
C SER A 264 -17.57 7.91 5.83
N LYS A 265 -18.30 8.91 5.31
CA LYS A 265 -19.76 8.88 5.22
C LYS A 265 -20.25 8.95 3.76
N LEU A 266 -19.69 9.84 2.95
CA LEU A 266 -20.19 10.12 1.60
C LEU A 266 -19.60 9.15 0.57
N VAL A 267 -18.33 8.75 0.72
CA VAL A 267 -17.66 7.86 -0.24
C VAL A 267 -18.31 6.48 -0.40
N GLY A 268 -18.99 5.96 0.63
CA GLY A 268 -19.62 4.65 0.59
C GLY A 268 -18.63 3.53 0.20
N ARG A 269 -18.93 2.77 -0.86
CA ARG A 269 -18.12 1.62 -1.32
C ARG A 269 -17.63 1.79 -2.75
N THR A 270 -17.31 3.02 -3.14
CA THR A 270 -17.11 3.41 -4.55
C THR A 270 -15.67 3.28 -5.04
N MET A 271 -14.70 3.03 -4.15
CA MET A 271 -13.29 2.86 -4.52
C MET A 271 -12.98 1.40 -4.80
N TYR A 272 -13.05 1.01 -6.08
CA TYR A 272 -12.85 -0.36 -6.55
C TYR A 272 -11.38 -0.69 -6.81
N ILE A 273 -11.06 -1.98 -6.92
CA ILE A 273 -9.84 -2.46 -7.59
C ILE A 273 -10.22 -2.93 -8.99
N HIS A 274 -9.70 -2.28 -10.04
CA HIS A 274 -10.03 -2.60 -11.43
C HIS A 274 -8.85 -2.30 -12.38
N TRP A 275 -9.05 -2.56 -13.67
CA TRP A 275 -8.05 -2.22 -14.68
C TRP A 275 -8.09 -0.72 -15.02
N GLY A 276 -6.94 -0.10 -15.25
CA GLY A 276 -6.83 1.23 -15.86
C GLY A 276 -6.25 1.16 -17.28
N GLY A 277 -5.85 2.28 -17.86
CA GLY A 277 -5.20 2.31 -19.18
C GLY A 277 -3.90 1.51 -19.20
N ALA A 278 -3.46 1.07 -20.38
CA ALA A 278 -2.19 0.36 -20.53
C ALA A 278 -1.00 1.27 -20.17
N ASP A 279 0.11 0.69 -19.69
CA ASP A 279 1.32 1.41 -19.32
C ASP A 279 2.43 1.34 -20.40
N ASN A 280 2.24 0.50 -21.42
CA ASN A 280 3.16 0.33 -22.54
C ASN A 280 2.81 1.19 -23.76
N VAL A 281 2.15 2.34 -23.54
CA VAL A 281 1.71 3.28 -24.58
C VAL A 281 2.37 4.65 -24.40
N PRO A 282 2.49 5.48 -25.46
CA PRO A 282 3.17 6.77 -25.36
C PRO A 282 2.56 7.75 -24.35
N VAL A 283 1.25 7.63 -24.08
CA VAL A 283 0.53 8.46 -23.11
C VAL A 283 -0.22 7.55 -22.15
N VAL A 284 0.41 7.28 -21.01
CA VAL A 284 -0.18 6.49 -19.92
C VAL A 284 -1.35 7.23 -19.29
N ASN A 285 -2.38 6.47 -18.89
CA ASN A 285 -3.55 7.01 -18.20
C ASN A 285 -4.12 5.97 -17.22
N THR A 286 -4.24 6.34 -15.95
CA THR A 286 -4.71 5.40 -14.91
C THR A 286 -6.22 5.29 -14.88
N TRP A 287 -6.94 6.28 -15.42
CA TRP A 287 -8.40 6.41 -15.37
C TRP A 287 -9.00 6.32 -13.97
N SER A 288 -8.19 6.57 -12.93
CA SER A 288 -8.67 6.54 -11.56
C SER A 288 -9.33 7.85 -11.16
N ALA A 289 -10.54 7.75 -10.60
CA ALA A 289 -11.21 8.80 -9.85
C ALA A 289 -11.10 8.59 -8.32
N GLY A 290 -10.11 7.80 -7.88
CA GLY A 290 -9.91 7.37 -6.49
C GLY A 290 -9.89 5.84 -6.31
N CYS A 291 -10.21 5.11 -7.39
CA CYS A 291 -10.08 3.66 -7.45
C CYS A 291 -8.60 3.21 -7.45
N GLN A 292 -8.40 1.94 -7.14
CA GLN A 292 -7.12 1.27 -7.20
C GLN A 292 -7.01 0.61 -8.58
N THR A 293 -6.10 1.09 -9.42
CA THR A 293 -6.02 0.66 -10.81
C THR A 293 -4.72 -0.07 -11.10
N ILE A 294 -4.82 -1.11 -11.91
CA ILE A 294 -3.69 -1.88 -12.44
C ILE A 294 -3.73 -1.73 -13.97
N PRO A 295 -2.61 -1.52 -14.67
CA PRO A 295 -2.62 -1.33 -16.11
C PRO A 295 -3.29 -2.50 -16.84
N ARG A 296 -4.02 -2.20 -17.92
CA ARG A 296 -4.80 -3.21 -18.67
C ARG A 296 -3.96 -4.42 -19.09
N ASN A 297 -2.73 -4.18 -19.56
CA ASN A 297 -1.80 -5.22 -20.02
C ASN A 297 -1.23 -6.09 -18.89
N HIS A 298 -1.38 -5.69 -17.62
CA HIS A 298 -1.00 -6.47 -16.44
C HIS A 298 -2.21 -7.12 -15.75
N TYR A 299 -3.44 -6.67 -16.06
CA TYR A 299 -4.63 -7.04 -15.30
C TYR A 299 -4.98 -8.53 -15.41
N GLY A 300 -4.77 -9.17 -16.57
CA GLY A 300 -4.99 -10.61 -16.73
C GLY A 300 -4.12 -11.46 -15.79
N SER A 301 -2.86 -11.06 -15.60
CA SER A 301 -1.93 -11.71 -14.67
C SER A 301 -2.35 -11.47 -13.21
N PHE A 302 -2.85 -10.28 -12.89
CA PHE A 302 -3.43 -10.00 -11.57
C PHE A 302 -4.65 -10.89 -11.29
N LEU A 303 -5.60 -10.97 -12.22
CA LEU A 303 -6.79 -11.83 -12.10
C LEU A 303 -6.41 -13.32 -11.95
N SER A 304 -5.34 -13.75 -12.61
CA SER A 304 -4.80 -15.11 -12.47
C SER A 304 -4.19 -15.35 -11.09
N ALA A 305 -3.49 -14.35 -10.54
CA ALA A 305 -2.89 -14.42 -9.21
C ALA A 305 -3.94 -14.48 -8.09
N VAL A 306 -5.04 -13.73 -8.20
CA VAL A 306 -6.13 -13.75 -7.20
C VAL A 306 -7.11 -14.91 -7.39
N GLY A 307 -7.21 -15.47 -8.60
CA GLY A 307 -8.03 -16.63 -8.90
C GLY A 307 -9.52 -16.33 -9.13
N ARG A 308 -10.36 -17.37 -8.98
CA ARG A 308 -11.81 -17.34 -9.20
C ARG A 308 -12.55 -17.05 -7.91
N ASN A 309 -13.62 -16.24 -7.99
CA ASN A 309 -14.45 -15.82 -6.86
C ASN A 309 -13.66 -15.40 -5.60
N PRO A 310 -12.66 -14.49 -5.70
CA PRO A 310 -11.81 -14.16 -4.58
C PRO A 310 -12.57 -13.37 -3.51
N SER A 311 -12.16 -13.58 -2.26
CA SER A 311 -12.35 -12.63 -1.17
C SER A 311 -11.04 -12.48 -0.42
N PHE A 312 -10.61 -11.26 -0.16
CA PHE A 312 -9.31 -11.00 0.44
C PHE A 312 -9.31 -9.73 1.27
N PHE A 313 -8.38 -9.68 2.22
CA PHE A 313 -8.02 -8.42 2.86
C PHE A 313 -7.16 -7.61 1.89
N TYR A 314 -7.54 -6.36 1.67
CA TYR A 314 -6.72 -5.35 1.02
C TYR A 314 -6.06 -4.48 2.09
N VAL A 315 -4.75 -4.52 2.19
CA VAL A 315 -3.97 -3.70 3.13
C VAL A 315 -3.26 -2.61 2.35
N LEU A 316 -3.77 -1.39 2.43
CA LEU A 316 -3.21 -0.21 1.77
C LEU A 316 -2.26 0.51 2.74
N ILE A 317 -1.04 0.76 2.28
CA ILE A 317 0.07 1.31 3.07
C ILE A 317 0.67 2.48 2.32
N ASP A 318 0.75 3.63 2.98
CA ASP A 318 1.48 4.79 2.47
C ASP A 318 2.98 4.58 2.74
N GLY A 319 3.77 4.48 1.69
CA GLY A 319 5.22 4.37 1.73
C GLY A 319 5.94 5.71 1.59
N GLN A 320 7.27 5.65 1.76
CA GLN A 320 8.18 6.76 1.44
C GLN A 320 8.38 6.91 -0.07
#